data_AF-A0A367J018-F1
#
_entry.id   AF-A0A367J018-F1
#
_cell.length_a   1.000
_cell.length_b   1.000
_cell.length_c   1.000
_cell.angle_alpha   90.00
_cell.angle_beta   90.00
_cell.angle_gamma   90.00
#
_symmetry.space_group_name_H-M   'P 1'
#
loop_
_entity.id
_entity.type
_entity.pdbx_description
1 polymer ?
#
loop_
_entity_poly.entity_id
_entity_poly.type
_entity_poly.pdbx_seq_one_letter_code
_entity_poly.pdbx_strand_id
1 'polypeptide(L)'
;MDQQDKRTAYFASLCEQLYNPKSTEERSQVQKILEHSFPTFTDSAGLPPPGLENNPSFAINSPSDTASALRVLLENSPNPYVQTFALSRLKQLVQAQFALFSQDFKIQLRSFLLEYAFMHPDLLPFIIIQLASVLAAITLLGWADMEQYRKASIDHRIVGMQILAIMVQDINPPSFARSASKFRKAAGEFRDTQLLSICETAHKTLEELVERNIVFANNNQEQRLQEATLNLLVKCFSYDFNGTSVDESGEDIGIIQANVFFKAYNNFSPPNSSKVMECLVQVSSVRKTLFNDQEERSNFVIKVMQGIREIILTSQGLNDADNYNEFCRLLFRFRATVPLNEMVEKPGYLDWIELIADFSLKAFQSWKFAPNTSMYVLGFWARIVQSMTYYQQLGQSAVDKLGSITVELSRAYITTSVESVPTRIEEGLDDPLENEESMIETLSMLGQIAHCKYEASSAALVGLFDPITVRYQELITQATNNMTNPEAFKEALEVIETEFAWLVYIMASYIGSRSAFLNSEDLDKIDSELTTKVLQLMNVQQTLQNQHGNAFMNEKLDLAFIYFFQQFKKSYMSESNGRDIYSELSKVFGISDQIHMLDVIMRKM
;
A
#
# COMPACT_ATOMS: atom_id res chain seq x y z
N MET A 1 -13.03 5.72 53.97
CA MET A 1 -12.63 6.27 52.67
C MET A 1 -12.17 7.68 52.88
N ASP A 2 -10.91 7.91 52.54
CA ASP A 2 -10.33 9.24 52.44
C ASP A 2 -11.20 10.12 51.52
N GLN A 3 -11.19 11.44 51.71
CA GLN A 3 -11.92 12.37 50.83
C GLN A 3 -11.45 12.22 49.37
N GLN A 4 -10.18 11.82 49.20
CA GLN A 4 -9.59 11.45 47.93
C GLN A 4 -10.24 10.19 47.32
N ASP A 5 -10.39 9.10 48.07
CA ASP A 5 -11.02 7.86 47.59
C ASP A 5 -12.44 8.09 47.08
N LYS A 6 -13.20 8.97 47.77
CA LYS A 6 -14.59 9.30 47.38
C LYS A 6 -14.63 10.05 46.05
N ARG A 7 -13.67 10.95 45.80
CA ARG A 7 -13.52 11.64 44.52
C ARG A 7 -13.18 10.67 43.40
N THR A 8 -12.18 9.81 43.62
CA THR A 8 -11.76 8.82 42.61
C THR A 8 -12.90 7.87 42.25
N ALA A 9 -13.62 7.33 43.24
CA ALA A 9 -14.76 6.44 43.00
C ALA A 9 -15.91 7.14 42.24
N TYR A 10 -16.20 8.40 42.58
CA TYR A 10 -17.22 9.19 41.89
C TYR A 10 -16.88 9.39 40.41
N PHE A 11 -15.67 9.88 40.10
CA PHE A 11 -15.27 10.09 38.71
C PHE A 11 -15.08 8.78 37.95
N ALA A 12 -14.69 7.69 38.62
CA ALA A 12 -14.66 6.37 38.00
C ALA A 12 -16.05 5.91 37.52
N SER A 13 -17.07 6.08 38.36
CA SER A 13 -18.45 5.78 37.98
C SER A 13 -18.93 6.63 36.80
N LEU A 14 -18.56 7.91 36.75
CA LEU A 14 -18.93 8.78 35.62
C LEU A 14 -18.21 8.37 34.34
N CYS A 15 -16.93 8.02 34.40
CA CYS A 15 -16.19 7.56 33.22
C CYS A 15 -16.79 6.25 32.67
N GLU A 16 -17.20 5.33 33.54
CA GLU A 16 -17.89 4.11 33.12
C GLU A 16 -19.23 4.41 32.43
N GLN A 17 -20.05 5.31 33.00
CA GLN A 17 -21.32 5.74 32.37
C GLN A 17 -21.11 6.48 31.04
N LEU A 18 -19.98 7.19 30.86
CA LEU A 18 -19.66 7.87 29.61
C LEU A 18 -19.43 6.88 28.46
N TYR A 19 -18.70 5.80 28.72
CA TYR A 19 -18.31 4.80 27.73
C TYR A 19 -19.26 3.59 27.66
N ASN A 20 -20.10 3.39 28.68
CA ASN A 20 -21.13 2.37 28.73
C ASN A 20 -22.49 2.94 29.19
N PRO A 21 -23.10 3.84 28.39
CA PRO A 21 -24.33 4.52 28.78
C PRO A 21 -25.57 3.63 28.59
N LYS A 22 -26.57 3.79 29.45
CA LYS A 22 -27.90 3.18 29.31
C LYS A 22 -28.79 3.93 28.33
N SER A 23 -28.54 5.22 28.11
CA SER A 23 -29.22 6.05 27.10
C SER A 23 -28.33 7.17 26.55
N THR A 24 -28.73 7.74 25.42
CA THR A 24 -28.03 8.88 24.80
C THR A 24 -28.07 10.12 25.69
N GLU A 25 -29.16 10.32 26.44
CA GLU A 25 -29.33 11.40 27.40
C GLU A 25 -28.38 11.26 28.60
N GLU A 26 -28.22 10.04 29.14
CA GLU A 26 -27.27 9.77 30.23
C GLU A 26 -25.84 10.08 29.77
N ARG A 27 -25.46 9.62 28.58
CA ARG A 27 -24.14 9.93 27.99
C ARG A 27 -23.92 11.44 27.88
N SER A 28 -24.89 12.17 27.34
CA SER A 28 -24.81 13.62 27.17
C SER A 28 -24.70 14.37 28.50
N GLN A 29 -25.47 13.95 29.51
CA GLN A 29 -25.43 14.54 30.85
C GLN A 29 -24.09 14.28 31.53
N VAL A 30 -23.60 13.04 31.51
CA VAL A 30 -22.32 12.66 32.10
C VAL A 30 -21.15 13.35 31.40
N GLN A 31 -21.20 13.45 30.07
CA GLN A 31 -20.20 14.20 29.29
C GLN A 31 -20.13 15.67 29.74
N LYS A 32 -21.27 16.35 29.88
CA LYS A 32 -21.32 17.74 30.37
C LYS A 32 -20.74 17.88 31.78
N ILE A 33 -21.04 16.93 32.67
CA ILE A 33 -20.49 16.93 34.04
C ILE A 33 -18.97 16.79 34.00
N LEU A 34 -18.45 15.85 33.22
CA LEU A 34 -17.01 15.61 33.09
C LEU A 34 -16.28 16.78 32.40
N GLU A 35 -16.85 17.36 31.35
CA GLU A 35 -16.27 18.50 30.65
C GLU A 35 -16.24 19.76 31.53
N HIS A 36 -17.27 19.97 32.35
CA HIS A 36 -17.32 21.05 33.34
C HIS A 36 -16.34 20.81 34.49
N SER A 37 -16.22 19.55 34.95
CA SER A 37 -15.30 19.17 36.04
C SER A 37 -13.84 19.17 35.62
N PHE A 38 -13.54 19.04 34.32
CA PHE A 38 -12.19 19.06 33.77
C PHE A 38 -12.14 19.95 32.52
N PRO A 39 -12.19 21.28 32.65
CA PRO A 39 -12.28 22.19 31.50
C PRO A 39 -10.99 22.22 30.66
N THR A 40 -11.15 22.34 29.33
CA THR A 40 -10.08 22.58 28.33
C THR A 40 -9.82 24.05 28.06
N PHE A 41 -10.64 24.95 28.61
CA PHE A 41 -10.55 26.40 28.45
C PHE A 41 -10.64 26.88 26.98
N THR A 42 -11.22 26.06 26.10
CA THR A 42 -11.46 26.37 24.68
C THR A 42 -12.77 27.10 24.44
N ASP A 43 -13.78 26.79 25.25
CA ASP A 43 -15.14 27.32 25.14
C ASP A 43 -15.48 28.16 26.37
N SER A 44 -16.35 29.17 26.17
CA SER A 44 -16.94 29.95 27.26
C SER A 44 -17.65 28.96 28.19
N ALA A 45 -17.21 28.85 29.45
CA ALA A 45 -17.81 27.93 30.41
C ALA A 45 -19.34 28.15 30.46
N GLY A 46 -20.10 27.17 29.99
CA GLY A 46 -21.55 27.17 30.09
C GLY A 46 -22.00 27.17 31.55
N LEU A 47 -23.28 27.44 31.79
CA LEU A 47 -23.88 27.34 33.12
C LEU A 47 -23.57 25.95 33.75
N PRO A 48 -23.25 25.90 35.05
CA PRO A 48 -22.95 24.63 35.72
C PRO A 48 -24.12 23.67 35.55
N PRO A 49 -23.86 22.39 35.18
CA PRO A 49 -24.89 21.35 35.16
C PRO A 49 -25.69 21.32 36.49
N PRO A 50 -27.01 21.11 36.45
CA PRO A 50 -27.84 21.09 37.66
C PRO A 50 -27.38 20.01 38.65
N GLY A 51 -27.29 20.34 39.94
CA GLY A 51 -27.03 19.37 41.02
C GLY A 51 -25.55 19.11 41.35
N LEU A 52 -24.62 19.96 40.91
CA LEU A 52 -23.18 19.81 41.17
C LEU A 52 -22.70 20.28 42.56
N GLU A 53 -23.50 21.06 43.29
CA GLU A 53 -23.07 21.76 44.51
C GLU A 53 -22.61 20.83 45.66
N ASN A 54 -23.05 19.57 45.66
CA ASN A 54 -22.72 18.58 46.68
C ASN A 54 -21.83 17.43 46.17
N ASN A 55 -21.39 17.48 44.91
CA ASN A 55 -20.62 16.39 44.30
C ASN A 55 -19.12 16.52 44.61
N PRO A 56 -18.38 15.40 44.72
CA PRO A 56 -16.93 15.44 44.88
C PRO A 56 -16.25 16.12 43.68
N SER A 57 -15.44 17.16 43.92
CA SER A 57 -14.81 17.96 42.86
C SER A 57 -13.32 18.25 43.12
N PHE A 58 -12.64 18.72 42.08
CA PHE A 58 -11.30 19.29 42.15
C PHE A 58 -11.38 20.82 42.07
N ALA A 59 -10.53 21.51 42.81
CA ALA A 59 -10.40 22.96 42.70
C ALA A 59 -9.56 23.29 41.45
N ILE A 60 -10.21 23.76 40.39
CA ILE A 60 -9.58 24.02 39.09
C ILE A 60 -9.80 25.49 38.71
N ASN A 61 -8.69 26.23 38.62
CA ASN A 61 -8.71 27.63 38.20
C ASN A 61 -7.83 27.88 36.97
N SER A 62 -7.01 26.91 36.59
CA SER A 62 -6.07 26.99 35.47
C SER A 62 -5.99 25.68 34.69
N PRO A 63 -5.49 25.72 33.44
CA PRO A 63 -5.15 24.51 32.69
C PRO A 63 -4.25 23.54 33.47
N SER A 64 -3.27 24.05 34.22
CA SER A 64 -2.36 23.21 35.02
C SER A 64 -3.08 22.49 36.15
N ASP A 65 -4.12 23.10 36.74
CA ASP A 65 -4.95 22.46 37.76
C ASP A 65 -5.77 21.32 37.18
N THR A 66 -6.36 21.50 35.98
CA THR A 66 -7.05 20.40 35.27
C THR A 66 -6.10 19.24 35.02
N ALA A 67 -4.91 19.51 34.49
CA ALA A 67 -3.91 18.47 34.24
C ALA A 67 -3.46 17.75 35.52
N SER A 68 -3.28 18.49 36.62
CA SER A 68 -2.93 17.92 37.94
C SER A 68 -4.06 17.06 38.51
N ALA A 69 -5.32 17.48 38.36
CA ALA A 69 -6.49 16.70 38.78
C ALA A 69 -6.64 15.39 37.99
N LEU A 70 -6.40 15.44 36.67
CA LEU A 70 -6.40 14.24 35.81
C LEU A 70 -5.25 13.29 36.15
N ARG A 71 -4.05 13.82 36.45
CA ARG A 71 -2.92 13.03 36.98
C ARG A 71 -3.31 12.30 38.26
N VAL A 72 -3.93 13.00 39.21
CA VAL A 72 -4.39 12.41 40.46
C VAL A 72 -5.41 11.30 40.21
N LEU A 73 -6.32 11.43 39.24
CA LEU A 73 -7.23 10.34 38.88
C LEU A 73 -6.50 9.12 38.31
N LEU A 74 -5.49 9.32 37.47
CA LEU A 74 -4.68 8.25 36.89
C LEU A 74 -3.88 7.48 37.96
N GLU A 75 -3.27 8.19 38.91
CA GLU A 75 -2.48 7.58 40.00
C GLU A 75 -3.35 6.74 40.95
N ASN A 76 -4.64 7.08 41.10
CA ASN A 76 -5.52 6.47 42.10
C ASN A 76 -6.53 5.47 41.50
N SER A 77 -6.57 5.29 40.18
CA SER A 77 -7.53 4.39 39.54
C SER A 77 -6.91 3.60 38.39
N PRO A 78 -6.83 2.26 38.50
CA PRO A 78 -6.42 1.40 37.38
C PRO A 78 -7.57 1.15 36.38
N ASN A 79 -8.74 1.79 36.56
CA ASN A 79 -9.91 1.56 35.71
C ASN A 79 -9.66 2.06 34.28
N PRO A 80 -9.77 1.22 33.23
CA PRO A 80 -9.53 1.61 31.85
C PRO A 80 -10.41 2.77 31.35
N TYR A 81 -11.64 2.91 31.86
CA TYR A 81 -12.52 4.03 31.53
C TYR A 81 -11.97 5.36 32.06
N VAL A 82 -11.42 5.35 33.28
CA VAL A 82 -10.77 6.53 33.87
C VAL A 82 -9.50 6.87 33.12
N GLN A 83 -8.68 5.87 32.81
CA GLN A 83 -7.45 6.06 32.05
C GLN A 83 -7.74 6.66 30.66
N THR A 84 -8.73 6.11 29.95
CA THR A 84 -9.15 6.59 28.63
C THR A 84 -9.64 8.03 28.69
N PHE A 85 -10.53 8.35 29.63
CA PHE A 85 -11.05 9.70 29.81
C PHE A 85 -9.92 10.68 30.14
N ALA A 86 -9.10 10.36 31.13
CA ALA A 86 -8.07 11.27 31.63
C ALA A 86 -7.00 11.56 30.58
N LEU A 87 -6.52 10.54 29.86
CA LEU A 87 -5.54 10.71 28.79
C LEU A 87 -6.12 11.45 27.58
N SER A 88 -7.36 11.13 27.16
CA SER A 88 -8.04 11.85 26.08
C SER A 88 -8.22 13.33 26.44
N ARG A 89 -8.62 13.63 27.68
CA ARG A 89 -8.83 15.00 28.15
C ARG A 89 -7.52 15.75 28.32
N LEU A 90 -6.46 15.10 28.80
CA LEU A 90 -5.10 15.65 28.82
C LEU A 90 -4.62 16.00 27.40
N LYS A 91 -4.85 15.13 26.40
CA LYS A 91 -4.49 15.41 25.00
C LYS A 91 -5.18 16.67 24.49
N GLN A 92 -6.50 16.78 24.68
CA GLN A 92 -7.28 17.96 24.28
C GLN A 92 -6.77 19.23 24.96
N LEU A 93 -6.51 19.15 26.27
CA LEU A 93 -6.02 20.27 27.07
C LEU A 93 -4.64 20.73 26.61
N VAL A 94 -3.71 19.80 26.37
CA VAL A 94 -2.37 20.07 25.84
C VAL A 94 -2.47 20.73 24.47
N GLN A 95 -3.29 20.18 23.56
CA GLN A 95 -3.46 20.74 22.21
C GLN A 95 -4.07 22.15 22.22
N ALA A 96 -5.02 22.41 23.11
CA ALA A 96 -5.70 23.70 23.22
C ALA A 96 -4.87 24.78 23.92
N GLN A 97 -4.20 24.42 25.03
CA GLN A 97 -3.61 25.39 25.97
C GLN A 97 -2.09 25.26 26.09
N PHE A 98 -1.42 24.60 25.14
CA PHE A 98 0.03 24.35 25.18
C PHE A 98 0.88 25.59 25.51
N ALA A 99 0.49 26.76 25.00
CA ALA A 99 1.22 28.01 25.18
C ALA A 99 1.12 28.56 26.61
N LEU A 100 0.10 28.16 27.37
CA LEU A 100 -0.13 28.62 28.75
C LEU A 100 0.63 27.80 29.79
N PHE A 101 1.08 26.59 29.43
CA PHE A 101 1.90 25.77 30.32
C PHE A 101 3.33 26.32 30.40
N SER A 102 3.85 26.46 31.64
CA SER A 102 5.26 26.76 31.87
C SER A 102 6.14 25.62 31.38
N GLN A 103 7.41 25.92 31.10
CA GLN A 103 8.36 24.92 30.66
C GLN A 103 8.55 23.80 31.70
N ASP A 104 8.65 24.18 32.98
CA ASP A 104 8.79 23.22 34.08
C ASP A 104 7.58 22.30 34.21
N PHE A 105 6.36 22.83 34.04
CA PHE A 105 5.14 22.02 34.10
C PHE A 105 5.07 21.02 32.95
N LYS A 106 5.46 21.41 31.73
CA LYS A 106 5.54 20.50 30.58
C LYS A 106 6.49 19.33 30.87
N ILE A 107 7.66 19.62 31.44
CA ILE A 107 8.64 18.59 31.83
C ILE A 107 8.06 17.66 32.89
N GLN A 108 7.44 18.22 33.95
CA GLN A 108 6.83 17.42 35.02
C GLN A 108 5.69 16.52 34.51
N LEU A 109 4.82 17.04 33.64
CA LEU A 109 3.74 16.24 33.06
C LEU A 109 4.26 15.12 32.17
N ARG A 110 5.31 15.41 31.36
CA ARG A 110 5.99 14.39 30.55
C ARG A 110 6.62 13.31 31.44
N SER A 111 7.38 13.69 32.46
CA SER A 111 8.01 12.75 33.39
C SER A 111 6.98 11.90 34.09
N PHE A 112 5.87 12.49 34.56
CA PHE A 112 4.77 11.74 35.15
C PHE A 112 4.21 10.67 34.20
N LEU A 113 3.92 11.01 32.93
CA LEU A 113 3.36 10.04 31.99
C LEU A 113 4.33 8.89 31.68
N LEU A 114 5.63 9.19 31.59
CA LEU A 114 6.67 8.17 31.43
C LEU A 114 6.82 7.32 32.68
N GLU A 115 6.82 7.90 33.87
CA GLU A 115 6.85 7.16 35.13
C GLU A 115 5.60 6.28 35.29
N TYR A 116 4.43 6.79 34.91
CA TYR A 116 3.18 6.04 34.94
C TYR A 116 3.23 4.83 34.01
N ALA A 117 3.68 5.01 32.76
CA ALA A 117 3.85 3.91 31.82
C ALA A 117 4.90 2.89 32.31
N PHE A 118 5.97 3.38 32.96
CA PHE A 118 7.01 2.51 33.54
C PHE A 118 6.47 1.69 34.71
N MET A 119 5.67 2.28 35.60
CA MET A 119 5.09 1.60 36.76
C MET A 119 3.99 0.58 36.38
N HIS A 120 3.42 0.70 35.19
CA HIS A 120 2.32 -0.14 34.71
C HIS A 120 2.67 -0.81 33.36
N PRO A 121 3.60 -1.78 33.33
CA PRO A 121 3.96 -2.49 32.10
C PRO A 121 2.82 -3.40 31.56
N ASP A 122 1.76 -3.58 32.34
CA ASP A 122 0.55 -4.36 32.07
C ASP A 122 -0.61 -3.53 31.50
N LEU A 123 -0.39 -2.25 31.18
CA LEU A 123 -1.41 -1.40 30.55
C LEU A 123 -1.99 -2.03 29.27
N LEU A 124 -3.29 -1.85 29.08
CA LEU A 124 -3.98 -2.29 27.88
C LEU A 124 -3.45 -1.54 26.64
N PRO A 125 -3.33 -2.19 25.46
CA PRO A 125 -2.74 -1.57 24.27
C PRO A 125 -3.37 -0.22 23.88
N PHE A 126 -4.69 -0.09 23.98
CA PHE A 126 -5.38 1.17 23.64
C PHE A 126 -5.08 2.30 24.65
N ILE A 127 -4.75 1.97 25.91
CA ILE A 127 -4.33 2.97 26.91
C ILE A 127 -2.92 3.45 26.61
N ILE A 128 -2.02 2.54 26.21
CA ILE A 128 -0.67 2.89 25.75
C ILE A 128 -0.76 3.83 24.55
N ILE A 129 -1.68 3.57 23.61
CA ILE A 129 -1.95 4.45 22.47
C ILE A 129 -2.32 5.86 22.93
N GLN A 130 -3.28 5.99 23.85
CA GLN A 130 -3.71 7.30 24.36
C GLN A 130 -2.59 8.02 25.11
N LEU A 131 -1.84 7.31 25.95
CA LEU A 131 -0.75 7.87 26.74
C LEU A 131 0.37 8.39 25.83
N ALA A 132 0.80 7.58 24.87
CA ALA A 132 1.84 7.97 23.92
C ALA A 132 1.40 9.13 23.03
N SER A 133 0.12 9.21 22.66
CA SER A 133 -0.44 10.36 21.95
C SER A 133 -0.41 11.66 22.77
N VAL A 134 -0.61 11.59 24.09
CA VAL A 134 -0.43 12.74 24.99
C VAL A 134 1.05 13.11 25.07
N LEU A 135 1.94 12.12 25.21
CA LEU A 135 3.39 12.34 25.19
C LEU A 135 3.82 13.03 23.90
N ALA A 136 3.40 12.52 22.73
CA ALA A 136 3.68 13.11 21.43
C ALA A 136 3.22 14.57 21.33
N ALA A 137 2.03 14.90 21.88
CA ALA A 137 1.52 16.26 21.92
C ALA A 137 2.31 17.19 22.86
N ILE A 138 2.91 16.65 23.92
CA ILE A 138 3.78 17.40 24.84
C ILE A 138 5.20 17.54 24.28
N THR A 139 5.69 16.53 23.55
CA THR A 139 7.06 16.45 23.04
C THR A 139 7.23 17.27 21.78
N LEU A 140 7.61 18.51 22.01
CA LEU A 140 8.21 19.45 21.07
C LEU A 140 9.47 20.12 21.69
N LEU A 141 9.84 19.70 22.90
CA LEU A 141 10.87 20.29 23.75
C LEU A 141 11.64 19.18 24.49
N GLY A 142 12.68 18.66 23.83
CA GLY A 142 13.64 17.72 24.37
C GLY A 142 13.10 16.31 24.64
N TRP A 143 13.98 15.32 24.61
CA TRP A 143 13.69 13.93 24.95
C TRP A 143 13.95 13.64 26.44
N ALA A 144 13.40 12.54 26.97
CA ALA A 144 13.72 12.02 28.31
C ALA A 144 14.45 10.69 28.13
N ASP A 145 15.55 10.49 28.86
CA ASP A 145 16.48 9.38 28.63
C ASP A 145 15.80 8.00 28.71
N MET A 146 15.66 7.32 27.55
CA MET A 146 15.03 6.00 27.44
C MET A 146 15.97 4.85 27.83
N GLU A 147 17.21 5.14 28.23
CA GLU A 147 18.11 4.12 28.75
C GLU A 147 17.45 3.27 29.86
N GLN A 148 16.54 3.88 30.64
CA GLN A 148 15.82 3.22 31.72
C GLN A 148 14.92 2.08 31.22
N TYR A 149 14.19 2.30 30.12
CA TYR A 149 13.35 1.27 29.49
C TYR A 149 14.19 0.16 28.84
N ARG A 150 15.38 0.48 28.34
CA ARG A 150 16.30 -0.48 27.71
C ARG A 150 16.93 -1.44 28.75
N LYS A 151 17.25 -0.93 29.94
CA LYS A 151 17.88 -1.70 31.04
C LYS A 151 16.86 -2.41 31.94
N ALA A 152 15.56 -2.15 31.77
CA ALA A 152 14.47 -2.75 32.53
C ALA A 152 14.01 -4.11 31.96
N SER A 153 12.91 -4.66 32.52
CA SER A 153 12.37 -5.96 32.07
C SER A 153 11.85 -5.91 30.63
N ILE A 154 11.62 -7.07 30.03
CA ILE A 154 11.16 -7.16 28.63
C ILE A 154 9.80 -6.48 28.43
N ASP A 155 8.88 -6.56 29.40
CA ASP A 155 7.60 -5.85 29.30
C ASP A 155 7.77 -4.33 29.27
N HIS A 156 8.75 -3.78 30.00
CA HIS A 156 9.09 -2.35 29.90
C HIS A 156 9.66 -2.04 28.51
N ARG A 157 10.52 -2.90 27.95
CA ARG A 157 11.03 -2.73 26.58
C ARG A 157 9.90 -2.69 25.57
N ILE A 158 8.92 -3.61 25.68
CA ILE A 158 7.73 -3.66 24.80
C ILE A 158 6.96 -2.34 24.86
N VAL A 159 6.62 -1.87 26.06
CA VAL A 159 5.89 -0.59 26.24
C VAL A 159 6.71 0.58 25.69
N GLY A 160 8.02 0.61 25.94
CA GLY A 160 8.91 1.64 25.41
C GLY A 160 8.92 1.68 23.88
N MET A 161 9.01 0.52 23.21
CA MET A 161 8.94 0.42 21.75
C MET A 161 7.59 0.88 21.20
N GLN A 162 6.48 0.53 21.87
CA GLN A 162 5.14 0.96 21.47
C GLN A 162 4.97 2.47 21.58
N ILE A 163 5.42 3.08 22.68
CA ILE A 163 5.41 4.53 22.87
C ILE A 163 6.21 5.21 21.76
N LEU A 164 7.43 4.73 21.50
CA LEU A 164 8.29 5.26 20.45
C LEU A 164 7.63 5.20 19.07
N ALA A 165 6.97 4.09 18.74
CA ALA A 165 6.33 3.91 17.43
C ALA A 165 5.23 4.95 17.22
N ILE A 166 4.44 5.21 18.26
CA ILE A 166 3.37 6.22 18.23
C ILE A 166 3.96 7.63 18.15
N MET A 167 5.06 7.91 18.85
CA MET A 167 5.72 9.21 18.79
C MET A 167 6.27 9.51 17.40
N VAL A 168 6.95 8.56 16.76
CA VAL A 168 7.44 8.70 15.38
C VAL A 168 6.28 8.97 14.41
N GLN A 169 5.14 8.29 14.61
CA GLN A 169 3.95 8.48 13.78
C GLN A 169 3.25 9.84 14.01
N ASP A 170 3.05 10.24 15.27
CA ASP A 170 2.27 11.44 15.62
C ASP A 170 3.05 12.75 15.38
N ILE A 171 4.39 12.72 15.43
CA ILE A 171 5.25 13.88 15.10
C ILE A 171 5.24 14.17 13.60
N ASN A 172 5.02 13.15 12.77
CA ASN A 172 5.02 13.26 11.31
C ASN A 172 3.70 12.76 10.70
N PRO A 173 2.57 13.47 10.93
CA PRO A 173 1.28 13.05 10.42
C PRO A 173 1.22 13.20 8.90
N PRO A 174 0.58 12.25 8.17
CA PRO A 174 0.55 12.21 6.70
C PRO A 174 -0.15 13.41 6.03
N SER A 175 -0.86 14.25 6.79
CA SER A 175 -1.37 15.55 6.31
C SER A 175 -1.38 16.58 7.44
N PHE A 176 -0.65 17.68 7.27
CA PHE A 176 -0.68 18.79 8.22
C PHE A 176 -1.96 19.63 8.04
N ALA A 177 -2.99 19.40 8.85
CA ALA A 177 -4.12 20.34 8.94
C ALA A 177 -3.75 21.56 9.80
N ARG A 178 -4.12 22.77 9.33
CA ARG A 178 -4.14 24.09 10.02
C ARG A 178 -3.18 24.31 11.22
N SER A 179 -1.88 24.00 11.11
CA SER A 179 -0.78 24.53 11.96
C SER A 179 0.60 24.15 11.41
N ALA A 180 0.72 24.05 10.08
CA ALA A 180 1.77 23.29 9.42
C ALA A 180 3.22 23.80 9.67
N SER A 181 3.46 25.07 10.02
CA SER A 181 4.83 25.57 10.20
C SER A 181 5.49 25.13 11.51
N LYS A 182 4.76 25.15 12.64
CA LYS A 182 5.31 24.75 13.95
C LYS A 182 5.54 23.24 14.04
N PHE A 183 4.58 22.45 13.54
CA PHE A 183 4.71 20.99 13.52
C PHE A 183 5.78 20.53 12.53
N ARG A 184 5.97 21.19 11.38
CA ARG A 184 7.11 20.90 10.49
C ARG A 184 8.46 21.20 11.13
N LYS A 185 8.58 22.30 11.88
CA LYS A 185 9.81 22.62 12.62
C LYS A 185 10.10 21.54 13.68
N ALA A 186 9.07 21.12 14.41
CA ALA A 186 9.15 20.00 15.36
C ALA A 186 9.67 18.71 14.70
N ALA A 187 9.06 18.35 13.57
CA ALA A 187 9.39 17.13 12.83
C ALA A 187 10.83 17.18 12.29
N GLY A 188 11.31 18.35 11.86
CA GLY A 188 12.71 18.56 11.50
C GLY A 188 13.66 18.37 12.69
N GLU A 189 13.40 19.04 13.82
CA GLU A 189 14.23 18.89 15.03
C GLU A 189 14.23 17.45 15.58
N PHE A 190 13.08 16.75 15.51
CA PHE A 190 12.97 15.35 15.91
C PHE A 190 13.79 14.42 15.00
N ARG A 191 13.69 14.62 13.68
CA ARG A 191 14.50 13.91 12.68
C ARG A 191 15.99 14.06 12.98
N ASP A 192 16.44 15.29 13.21
CA ASP A 192 17.86 15.62 13.34
C ASP A 192 18.47 15.19 14.67
N THR A 193 17.66 15.00 15.72
CA THR A 193 18.18 14.76 17.07
C THR A 193 17.79 13.41 17.68
N GLN A 194 16.69 12.77 17.24
CA GLN A 194 16.13 11.59 17.92
C GLN A 194 15.90 10.39 17.00
N LEU A 195 15.44 10.60 15.76
CA LEU A 195 14.95 9.52 14.90
C LEU A 195 15.99 8.42 14.67
N LEU A 196 17.26 8.80 14.47
CA LEU A 196 18.37 7.85 14.27
C LEU A 196 18.57 6.95 15.49
N SER A 197 18.71 7.53 16.69
CA SER A 197 18.91 6.79 17.95
C SER A 197 17.74 5.83 18.26
N ILE A 198 16.51 6.25 17.93
CA ILE A 198 15.31 5.41 18.05
C ILE A 198 15.40 4.21 17.08
N CYS A 199 15.76 4.48 15.82
CA CYS A 199 15.93 3.45 14.81
C CYS A 199 17.03 2.45 15.19
N GLU A 200 18.19 2.92 15.65
CA GLU A 200 19.30 2.09 16.13
C GLU A 200 18.90 1.20 17.30
N THR A 201 18.12 1.75 18.24
CA THR A 201 17.62 0.99 19.39
C THR A 201 16.70 -0.14 18.95
N ALA A 202 15.81 0.14 18.00
CA ALA A 202 14.91 -0.86 17.44
C ALA A 202 15.68 -1.92 16.62
N HIS A 203 16.65 -1.49 15.79
CA HIS A 203 17.48 -2.37 14.98
C HIS A 203 18.33 -3.30 15.85
N LYS A 204 19.02 -2.78 16.87
CA LYS A 204 19.77 -3.60 17.81
C LYS A 204 18.88 -4.59 18.57
N THR A 205 17.65 -4.20 18.91
CA THR A 205 16.68 -5.13 19.51
C THR A 205 16.31 -6.25 18.54
N LEU A 206 16.15 -5.94 17.25
CA LEU A 206 15.92 -6.94 16.21
C LEU A 206 17.11 -7.89 16.05
N GLU A 207 18.35 -7.38 16.09
CA GLU A 207 19.56 -8.21 16.09
C GLU A 207 19.59 -9.16 17.29
N GLU A 208 19.34 -8.64 18.50
CA GLU A 208 19.28 -9.45 19.72
C GLU A 208 18.17 -10.54 19.65
N LEU A 209 17.03 -10.24 19.02
CA LEU A 209 15.95 -11.20 18.76
C LEU A 209 16.38 -12.29 17.77
N VAL A 210 17.00 -11.91 16.64
CA VAL A 210 17.44 -12.83 15.59
C VAL A 210 18.55 -13.76 16.08
N GLU A 211 19.49 -13.22 16.86
CA GLU A 211 20.59 -13.97 17.46
C GLU A 211 20.17 -14.80 18.69
N ARG A 212 18.91 -14.67 19.13
CA ARG A 212 18.37 -15.31 20.34
C ARG A 212 19.14 -14.97 21.62
N ASN A 213 19.60 -13.73 21.72
CA ASN A 213 20.34 -13.21 22.87
C ASN A 213 19.42 -12.72 24.00
N ILE A 214 18.10 -12.75 23.81
CA ILE A 214 17.10 -12.32 24.80
C ILE A 214 16.45 -13.54 25.45
N VAL A 215 16.43 -13.58 26.78
CA VAL A 215 15.78 -14.64 27.55
C VAL A 215 14.34 -14.24 27.86
N PHE A 216 13.38 -14.89 27.22
CA PHE A 216 11.95 -14.66 27.43
C PHE A 216 11.37 -15.55 28.52
N ALA A 217 10.40 -15.03 29.27
CA ALA A 217 9.65 -15.82 30.24
C ALA A 217 8.67 -16.80 29.55
N ASN A 218 8.15 -16.43 28.37
CA ASN A 218 7.24 -17.24 27.57
C ASN A 218 7.21 -16.75 26.10
N ASN A 219 6.63 -17.56 25.21
CA ASN A 219 6.54 -17.24 23.77
C ASN A 219 5.68 -15.99 23.48
N ASN A 220 4.70 -15.67 24.34
CA ASN A 220 3.88 -14.47 24.15
C ASN A 220 4.69 -13.19 24.33
N GLN A 221 5.60 -13.18 25.31
CA GLN A 221 6.49 -12.05 25.56
C GLN A 221 7.47 -11.84 24.39
N GLU A 222 7.98 -12.93 23.81
CA GLU A 222 8.81 -12.89 22.60
C GLU A 222 8.03 -12.29 21.41
N GLN A 223 6.83 -12.81 21.14
CA GLN A 223 5.98 -12.32 20.04
C GLN A 223 5.63 -10.84 20.19
N ARG A 224 5.29 -10.38 21.40
CA ARG A 224 4.98 -8.97 21.68
C ARG A 224 6.20 -8.07 21.46
N LEU A 225 7.41 -8.51 21.83
CA LEU A 225 8.63 -7.73 21.59
C LEU A 225 8.95 -7.68 20.09
N GLN A 226 8.88 -8.80 19.38
CA GLN A 226 9.03 -8.83 17.92
C GLN A 226 8.06 -7.85 17.27
N GLU A 227 6.79 -7.90 17.64
CA GLU A 227 5.76 -7.03 17.07
C GLU A 227 6.03 -5.54 17.34
N ALA A 228 6.36 -5.19 18.59
CA ALA A 228 6.62 -3.81 18.98
C ALA A 228 7.87 -3.24 18.29
N THR A 229 8.94 -4.05 18.19
CA THR A 229 10.19 -3.69 17.50
C THR A 229 9.96 -3.49 16.01
N LEU A 230 9.28 -4.42 15.34
CA LEU A 230 9.01 -4.32 13.90
C LEU A 230 8.09 -3.15 13.58
N ASN A 231 7.05 -2.92 14.39
CA ASN A 231 6.18 -1.76 14.20
C ASN A 231 6.97 -0.45 14.31
N LEU A 232 7.86 -0.31 15.30
CA LEU A 232 8.71 0.86 15.43
C LEU A 232 9.62 1.04 14.20
N LEU A 233 10.27 -0.03 13.73
CA LEU A 233 11.13 0.01 12.54
C LEU A 233 10.35 0.45 11.29
N VAL A 234 9.15 -0.07 11.07
CA VAL A 234 8.28 0.35 9.96
C VAL A 234 7.97 1.84 10.06
N LYS A 235 7.65 2.37 11.25
CA LYS A 235 7.40 3.81 11.43
C LYS A 235 8.64 4.66 11.19
N CYS A 236 9.82 4.21 11.65
CA CYS A 236 11.08 4.89 11.40
C CYS A 236 11.41 4.95 9.90
N PHE A 237 11.26 3.83 9.18
CA PHE A 237 11.56 3.78 7.74
C PHE A 237 10.52 4.46 6.86
N SER A 238 9.27 4.55 7.32
CA SER A 238 8.18 5.23 6.62
C SER A 238 8.06 6.72 6.99
N TYR A 239 9.02 7.27 7.75
CA TYR A 239 9.04 8.68 8.10
C TYR A 239 9.13 9.54 6.83
N ASP A 240 8.27 10.55 6.72
CA ASP A 240 8.23 11.46 5.57
C ASP A 240 9.28 12.56 5.76
N PHE A 241 10.30 12.52 4.93
CA PHE A 241 11.36 13.53 4.92
C PHE A 241 10.96 14.77 4.08
N ASN A 242 9.83 14.74 3.37
CA ASN A 242 9.39 15.85 2.51
C ASN A 242 9.02 17.11 3.32
N GLY A 243 9.56 18.26 2.92
CA GLY A 243 9.31 19.55 3.59
C GLY A 243 10.28 19.87 4.74
N THR A 244 11.23 18.98 5.02
CA THR A 244 12.44 19.29 5.79
C THR A 244 13.56 19.54 4.78
N SER A 245 14.32 20.63 4.93
CA SER A 245 15.30 21.08 3.93
C SER A 245 16.28 19.97 3.53
N VAL A 246 16.69 19.99 2.26
CA VAL A 246 17.77 19.19 1.70
C VAL A 246 19.07 19.65 2.34
N ASP A 247 19.41 19.04 3.47
CA ASP A 247 20.81 18.95 3.88
C ASP A 247 21.16 17.47 3.78
N GLU A 248 22.05 17.17 2.85
CA GLU A 248 22.55 15.85 2.51
C GLU A 248 23.43 15.31 3.65
N SER A 249 22.86 15.09 4.83
CA SER A 249 23.52 14.39 5.94
C SER A 249 23.48 12.88 5.69
N GLY A 250 24.20 12.46 4.66
CA GLY A 250 24.39 11.06 4.28
C GLY A 250 25.67 10.47 4.88
N GLU A 251 25.78 10.42 6.22
CA GLU A 251 26.92 9.75 6.85
C GLU A 251 26.57 8.41 7.55
N ASP A 252 25.31 8.16 7.94
CA ASP A 252 24.99 7.08 8.89
C ASP A 252 23.96 6.03 8.41
N ILE A 253 23.94 5.67 7.12
CA ILE A 253 23.08 4.58 6.62
C ILE A 253 23.71 3.19 6.77
N GLY A 254 24.98 3.13 7.18
CA GLY A 254 25.68 1.90 7.53
C GLY A 254 25.02 1.07 8.65
N ILE A 255 23.99 1.59 9.33
CA ILE A 255 23.23 0.90 10.38
C ILE A 255 22.27 -0.14 9.80
N ILE A 256 21.68 0.08 8.62
CA ILE A 256 20.60 -0.78 8.10
C ILE A 256 21.19 -1.96 7.32
N GLN A 257 21.41 -3.07 8.02
CA GLN A 257 21.89 -4.30 7.39
C GLN A 257 20.73 -5.14 6.87
N ALA A 258 20.50 -5.15 5.55
CA ALA A 258 19.47 -5.99 4.91
C ALA A 258 19.52 -7.46 5.36
N ASN A 259 20.71 -7.99 5.66
CA ASN A 259 20.93 -9.36 6.14
C ASN A 259 20.18 -9.67 7.45
N VAL A 260 20.09 -8.72 8.38
CA VAL A 260 19.38 -8.93 9.67
C VAL A 260 17.90 -9.16 9.41
N PHE A 261 17.31 -8.39 8.49
CA PHE A 261 15.91 -8.54 8.10
C PHE A 261 15.64 -9.84 7.35
N PHE A 262 16.50 -10.28 6.44
CA PHE A 262 16.34 -11.59 5.80
C PHE A 262 16.43 -12.75 6.81
N LYS A 263 17.36 -12.67 7.78
CA LYS A 263 17.41 -13.65 8.89
C LYS A 263 16.16 -13.61 9.76
N ALA A 264 15.65 -12.41 10.08
CA ALA A 264 14.40 -12.27 10.82
C ALA A 264 13.23 -12.89 10.07
N TYR A 265 13.14 -12.70 8.76
CA TYR A 265 12.10 -13.27 7.90
C TYR A 265 12.13 -14.80 7.91
N ASN A 266 13.33 -15.38 7.87
CA ASN A 266 13.51 -16.84 7.94
C ASN A 266 13.13 -17.43 9.31
N ASN A 267 13.28 -16.64 10.39
CA ASN A 267 13.11 -17.12 11.76
C ASN A 267 11.73 -16.84 12.35
N PHE A 268 11.02 -15.81 11.88
CA PHE A 268 9.74 -15.38 12.43
C PHE A 268 8.58 -15.97 11.64
N SER A 269 7.41 -16.09 12.29
CA SER A 269 6.16 -16.53 11.66
C SER A 269 5.23 -15.34 11.40
N PRO A 270 4.25 -15.47 10.48
CA PRO A 270 3.15 -14.52 10.38
C PRO A 270 2.47 -14.30 11.75
N PRO A 271 2.02 -13.07 12.07
CA PRO A 271 2.04 -11.86 11.25
C PRO A 271 3.38 -11.09 11.29
N ASN A 272 4.33 -11.50 12.12
CA ASN A 272 5.60 -10.79 12.30
C ASN A 272 6.51 -10.92 11.07
N SER A 273 6.52 -12.06 10.38
CA SER A 273 7.25 -12.21 9.11
C SER A 273 6.79 -11.20 8.05
N SER A 274 5.49 -10.91 8.00
CA SER A 274 4.92 -9.95 7.03
C SER A 274 5.40 -8.53 7.33
N LYS A 275 5.46 -8.15 8.62
CA LYS A 275 6.06 -6.87 9.05
C LYS A 275 7.57 -6.80 8.77
N VAL A 276 8.29 -7.93 8.84
CA VAL A 276 9.71 -8.00 8.44
C VAL A 276 9.83 -7.76 6.93
N MET A 277 8.94 -8.33 6.12
CA MET A 277 8.93 -8.10 4.67
C MET A 277 8.61 -6.63 4.35
N GLU A 278 7.66 -6.02 5.06
CA GLU A 278 7.39 -4.59 4.95
C GLU A 278 8.64 -3.74 5.26
N CYS A 279 9.42 -4.10 6.28
CA CYS A 279 10.71 -3.48 6.55
C CYS A 279 11.69 -3.69 5.37
N LEU A 280 11.82 -4.91 4.84
CA LEU A 280 12.67 -5.22 3.69
C LEU A 280 12.30 -4.38 2.46
N VAL A 281 11.02 -4.14 2.22
CA VAL A 281 10.52 -3.27 1.14
C VAL A 281 11.08 -1.86 1.29
N GLN A 282 11.02 -1.29 2.51
CA GLN A 282 11.53 0.05 2.77
C GLN A 282 13.07 0.11 2.68
N VAL A 283 13.76 -0.87 3.29
CA VAL A 283 15.22 -0.98 3.24
C VAL A 283 15.72 -1.11 1.80
N SER A 284 15.04 -1.91 0.98
CA SER A 284 15.40 -2.07 -0.44
C SER A 284 15.07 -0.85 -1.30
N SER A 285 14.33 0.11 -0.75
CA SER A 285 13.97 1.37 -1.40
C SER A 285 14.95 2.52 -1.10
N VAL A 286 16.07 2.25 -0.43
CA VAL A 286 17.10 3.26 -0.12
C VAL A 286 17.72 3.81 -1.42
N ARG A 287 17.73 5.14 -1.53
CA ARG A 287 18.25 5.87 -2.71
C ARG A 287 19.77 5.72 -2.82
N LYS A 288 20.30 5.78 -4.04
CA LYS A 288 21.76 5.69 -4.27
C LYS A 288 22.57 6.77 -3.54
N THR A 289 22.03 7.97 -3.37
CA THR A 289 22.70 9.13 -2.72
C THR A 289 22.96 8.93 -1.23
N LEU A 290 22.43 7.86 -0.66
CA LEU A 290 22.48 7.55 0.76
C LEU A 290 23.61 6.58 1.14
N PHE A 291 24.39 6.13 0.16
CA PHE A 291 25.54 5.25 0.37
C PHE A 291 26.84 6.07 0.35
N ASN A 292 27.79 5.72 1.23
CA ASN A 292 29.05 6.45 1.36
C ASN A 292 29.93 6.28 0.12
N ASP A 293 29.92 5.07 -0.45
CA ASP A 293 30.65 4.75 -1.66
C ASP A 293 29.94 3.72 -2.56
N GLN A 294 30.48 3.55 -3.76
CA GLN A 294 29.93 2.65 -4.78
C GLN A 294 30.11 1.16 -4.42
N GLU A 295 31.09 0.82 -3.57
CA GLU A 295 31.36 -0.55 -3.14
C GLU A 295 30.31 -1.00 -2.10
N GLU A 296 30.03 -0.16 -1.11
CA GLU A 296 28.97 -0.35 -0.12
C GLU A 296 27.62 -0.55 -0.82
N ARG A 297 27.30 0.34 -1.76
CA ARG A 297 26.09 0.23 -2.58
C ARG A 297 26.05 -1.09 -3.37
N SER A 298 27.16 -1.46 -4.00
CA SER A 298 27.27 -2.71 -4.76
C SER A 298 27.04 -3.94 -3.86
N ASN A 299 27.64 -3.95 -2.68
CA ASN A 299 27.50 -5.02 -1.69
C ASN A 299 26.05 -5.12 -1.16
N PHE A 300 25.39 -3.99 -0.94
CA PHE A 300 23.98 -3.94 -0.57
C PHE A 300 23.10 -4.58 -1.64
N VAL A 301 23.26 -4.19 -2.91
CA VAL A 301 22.48 -4.75 -4.04
C VAL A 301 22.68 -6.27 -4.15
N ILE A 302 23.92 -6.76 -4.04
CA ILE A 302 24.22 -8.19 -4.07
C ILE A 302 23.50 -8.94 -2.94
N LYS A 303 23.52 -8.41 -1.72
CA LYS A 303 22.85 -9.04 -0.56
C LYS A 303 21.34 -9.12 -0.75
N VAL A 304 20.70 -8.06 -1.27
CA VAL A 304 19.26 -8.06 -1.54
C VAL A 304 18.90 -9.06 -2.66
N MET A 305 19.69 -9.10 -3.75
CA MET A 305 19.50 -10.10 -4.81
C MET A 305 19.62 -11.53 -4.28
N GLN A 306 20.59 -11.80 -3.41
CA GLN A 306 20.77 -13.10 -2.77
C GLN A 306 19.59 -13.48 -1.86
N GLY A 307 19.11 -12.55 -1.03
CA GLY A 307 17.94 -12.79 -0.17
C GLY A 307 16.67 -13.07 -0.98
N ILE A 308 16.42 -12.30 -2.05
CA ILE A 308 15.32 -12.55 -2.99
C ILE A 308 15.42 -13.94 -3.61
N ARG A 309 16.62 -14.32 -4.08
CA ARG A 309 16.88 -15.64 -4.66
C ARG A 309 16.59 -16.77 -3.67
N GLU A 310 17.06 -16.63 -2.43
CA GLU A 310 16.85 -17.65 -1.39
C GLU A 310 15.37 -17.83 -1.07
N ILE A 311 14.61 -16.74 -0.92
CA ILE A 311 13.15 -16.79 -0.67
C ILE A 311 12.44 -17.57 -1.77
N ILE A 312 12.73 -17.28 -3.06
CA ILE A 312 12.08 -17.98 -4.19
C ILE A 312 12.46 -19.47 -4.21
N LEU A 313 13.75 -19.80 -4.07
CA LEU A 313 14.21 -21.19 -4.15
C LEU A 313 13.69 -22.07 -3.02
N THR A 314 13.53 -21.49 -1.83
CA THR A 314 13.03 -22.20 -0.64
C THR A 314 11.52 -22.12 -0.49
N SER A 315 10.85 -21.23 -1.24
CA SER A 315 9.45 -20.84 -1.03
C SER A 315 9.15 -20.39 0.42
N GLN A 316 10.15 -19.83 1.10
CA GLN A 316 10.06 -19.43 2.50
C GLN A 316 8.95 -18.38 2.68
N GLY A 317 7.95 -18.71 3.52
CA GLY A 317 6.87 -17.78 3.90
C GLY A 317 5.87 -17.43 2.79
N LEU A 318 6.05 -17.93 1.55
CA LEU A 318 5.23 -17.59 0.38
C LEU A 318 3.85 -18.29 0.37
N ASN A 319 3.58 -19.18 1.31
CA ASN A 319 2.27 -19.80 1.53
C ASN A 319 1.30 -18.91 2.34
N ASP A 320 1.77 -17.79 2.87
CA ASP A 320 0.98 -16.76 3.56
C ASP A 320 0.71 -15.58 2.62
N ALA A 321 -0.54 -15.12 2.54
CA ALA A 321 -0.97 -14.13 1.55
C ALA A 321 -0.32 -12.75 1.77
N ASP A 322 -0.14 -12.33 3.03
CA ASP A 322 0.47 -11.05 3.38
C ASP A 322 1.96 -11.05 3.05
N ASN A 323 2.67 -12.11 3.43
CA ASN A 323 4.06 -12.32 3.03
C ASN A 323 4.23 -12.32 1.50
N TYR A 324 3.36 -13.03 0.79
CA TYR A 324 3.41 -13.12 -0.66
C TYR A 324 3.20 -11.75 -1.32
N ASN A 325 2.22 -10.97 -0.84
CA ASN A 325 1.97 -9.62 -1.32
C ASN A 325 3.18 -8.69 -1.10
N GLU A 326 3.71 -8.66 0.12
CA GLU A 326 4.86 -7.83 0.47
C GLU A 326 6.14 -8.27 -0.26
N PHE A 327 6.29 -9.56 -0.55
CA PHE A 327 7.40 -10.05 -1.39
C PHE A 327 7.29 -9.55 -2.84
N CYS A 328 6.11 -9.59 -3.45
CA CYS A 328 5.91 -8.99 -4.77
C CYS A 328 6.19 -7.48 -4.75
N ARG A 329 5.76 -6.78 -3.68
CA ARG A 329 6.06 -5.35 -3.47
C ARG A 329 7.56 -5.10 -3.31
N LEU A 330 8.30 -5.98 -2.65
CA LEU A 330 9.76 -5.93 -2.51
C LEU A 330 10.42 -5.96 -3.88
N LEU A 331 10.04 -6.90 -4.75
CA LEU A 331 10.57 -6.98 -6.12
C LEU A 331 10.36 -5.66 -6.87
N PHE A 332 9.11 -5.17 -6.89
CA PHE A 332 8.74 -3.93 -7.57
C PHE A 332 9.55 -2.72 -7.07
N ARG A 333 9.66 -2.57 -5.74
CA ARG A 333 10.33 -1.44 -5.10
C ARG A 333 11.85 -1.49 -5.25
N PHE A 334 12.46 -2.66 -5.04
CA PHE A 334 13.88 -2.88 -5.29
C PHE A 334 14.25 -2.53 -6.74
N ARG A 335 13.44 -2.96 -7.71
CA ARG A 335 13.66 -2.61 -9.11
C ARG A 335 13.49 -1.11 -9.38
N ALA A 336 12.57 -0.44 -8.70
CA ALA A 336 12.38 1.01 -8.87
C ALA A 336 13.60 1.82 -8.40
N THR A 337 14.38 1.31 -7.45
CA THR A 337 15.51 2.02 -6.83
C THR A 337 16.87 1.58 -7.34
N VAL A 338 16.99 0.37 -7.87
CA VAL A 338 18.23 -0.15 -8.46
C VAL A 338 18.09 -0.13 -9.99
N PRO A 339 18.85 0.72 -10.70
CA PRO A 339 18.78 0.81 -12.15
C PRO A 339 19.38 -0.43 -12.82
N LEU A 340 18.94 -0.72 -14.05
CA LEU A 340 19.31 -1.94 -14.77
C LEU A 340 20.82 -2.09 -14.96
N ASN A 341 21.51 -0.99 -15.29
CA ASN A 341 22.96 -0.98 -15.47
C ASN A 341 23.74 -1.42 -14.22
N GLU A 342 23.20 -1.18 -13.02
CA GLU A 342 23.82 -1.61 -11.78
C GLU A 342 23.60 -3.12 -11.51
N MET A 343 22.42 -3.65 -11.86
CA MET A 343 22.08 -5.06 -11.64
C MET A 343 22.81 -5.99 -12.60
N VAL A 344 22.93 -5.63 -13.87
CA VAL A 344 23.56 -6.47 -14.91
C VAL A 344 25.05 -6.71 -14.66
N GLU A 345 25.71 -5.79 -13.96
CA GLU A 345 27.12 -5.91 -13.57
C GLU A 345 27.32 -6.89 -12.41
N LYS A 346 26.24 -7.32 -11.72
CA LYS A 346 26.37 -8.20 -10.56
C LYS A 346 26.55 -9.66 -10.97
N PRO A 347 27.38 -10.43 -10.24
CA PRO A 347 27.57 -11.85 -10.52
C PRO A 347 26.25 -12.62 -10.46
N GLY A 348 25.99 -13.45 -11.47
CA GLY A 348 24.79 -14.30 -11.53
C GLY A 348 23.49 -13.58 -11.91
N TYR A 349 23.56 -12.35 -12.46
CA TYR A 349 22.37 -11.60 -12.85
C TYR A 349 21.44 -12.36 -13.81
N LEU A 350 21.98 -13.06 -14.82
CA LEU A 350 21.16 -13.80 -15.79
C LEU A 350 20.36 -14.93 -15.12
N ASP A 351 21.01 -15.74 -14.29
CA ASP A 351 20.32 -16.80 -13.52
C ASP A 351 19.28 -16.20 -12.55
N TRP A 352 19.61 -15.04 -11.96
CA TRP A 352 18.71 -14.34 -11.05
C TRP A 352 17.46 -13.82 -11.77
N ILE A 353 17.60 -13.16 -12.92
CA ILE A 353 16.45 -12.59 -13.64
C ILE A 353 15.57 -13.68 -14.25
N GLU A 354 16.14 -14.83 -14.63
CA GLU A 354 15.39 -16.03 -15.03
C GLU A 354 14.57 -16.60 -13.88
N LEU A 355 15.16 -16.69 -12.68
CA LEU A 355 14.42 -17.11 -11.48
C LEU A 355 13.25 -16.17 -11.16
N ILE A 356 13.42 -14.86 -11.34
CA ILE A 356 12.32 -13.88 -11.19
C ILE A 356 11.25 -14.10 -12.26
N ALA A 357 11.63 -14.45 -13.48
CA ALA A 357 10.66 -14.74 -14.55
C ALA A 357 9.80 -15.96 -14.20
N ASP A 358 10.43 -17.07 -13.79
CA ASP A 358 9.72 -18.28 -13.36
C ASP A 358 8.77 -18.01 -12.20
N PHE A 359 9.19 -17.20 -11.22
CA PHE A 359 8.33 -16.76 -10.13
C PHE A 359 7.16 -15.91 -10.64
N SER A 360 7.41 -14.97 -11.55
CA SER A 360 6.41 -14.06 -12.11
C SER A 360 5.29 -14.83 -12.84
N LEU A 361 5.65 -15.86 -13.60
CA LEU A 361 4.69 -16.71 -14.30
C LEU A 361 3.76 -17.44 -13.31
N LYS A 362 4.31 -17.99 -12.23
CA LYS A 362 3.52 -18.62 -11.15
C LYS A 362 2.67 -17.61 -10.39
N ALA A 363 3.16 -16.39 -10.23
CA ALA A 363 2.44 -15.33 -9.54
C ALA A 363 1.16 -14.93 -10.27
N PHE A 364 1.18 -14.86 -11.61
CA PHE A 364 -0.03 -14.62 -12.38
C PHE A 364 -1.06 -15.73 -12.15
N GLN A 365 -0.63 -17.00 -12.21
CA GLN A 365 -1.50 -18.16 -11.97
C GLN A 365 -2.08 -18.21 -10.54
N SER A 366 -1.47 -17.51 -9.59
CA SER A 366 -1.91 -17.44 -8.19
C SER A 366 -2.94 -16.34 -7.92
N TRP A 367 -3.60 -15.82 -8.97
CA TRP A 367 -4.57 -14.72 -8.90
C TRP A 367 -5.69 -14.92 -7.87
N LYS A 368 -6.12 -16.16 -7.61
CA LYS A 368 -7.16 -16.46 -6.61
C LYS A 368 -6.63 -16.32 -5.18
N PHE A 369 -5.38 -16.71 -4.96
CA PHE A 369 -4.70 -16.63 -3.66
C PHE A 369 -4.21 -15.20 -3.36
N ALA A 370 -3.70 -14.49 -4.37
CA ALA A 370 -3.07 -13.19 -4.22
C ALA A 370 -3.48 -12.19 -5.35
N PRO A 371 -4.75 -11.72 -5.35
CA PRO A 371 -5.35 -11.01 -6.49
C PRO A 371 -4.66 -9.68 -6.85
N ASN A 372 -4.07 -8.98 -5.88
CA ASN A 372 -3.50 -7.65 -6.06
C ASN A 372 -2.00 -7.64 -6.40
N THR A 373 -1.40 -8.81 -6.69
CA THR A 373 0.07 -8.92 -6.84
C THR A 373 0.57 -8.74 -8.27
N SER A 374 -0.28 -8.96 -9.27
CA SER A 374 0.08 -8.82 -10.69
C SER A 374 0.60 -7.43 -11.04
N MET A 375 0.06 -6.38 -10.42
CA MET A 375 0.51 -4.99 -10.61
C MET A 375 2.00 -4.83 -10.25
N TYR A 376 2.45 -5.41 -9.13
CA TYR A 376 3.84 -5.33 -8.70
C TYR A 376 4.77 -6.10 -9.64
N VAL A 377 4.36 -7.30 -10.05
CA VAL A 377 5.14 -8.16 -10.94
C VAL A 377 5.27 -7.52 -12.32
N LEU A 378 4.17 -7.08 -12.93
CA LEU A 378 4.22 -6.36 -14.21
C LEU A 378 5.01 -5.05 -14.08
N GLY A 379 4.85 -4.32 -12.98
CA GLY A 379 5.61 -3.10 -12.75
C GLY A 379 7.12 -3.30 -12.61
N PHE A 380 7.57 -4.45 -12.11
CA PHE A 380 8.98 -4.84 -12.13
C PHE A 380 9.48 -4.95 -13.57
N TRP A 381 8.77 -5.73 -14.40
CA TRP A 381 9.17 -6.00 -15.78
C TRP A 381 9.04 -4.80 -16.71
N ALA A 382 7.98 -4.00 -16.56
CA ALA A 382 7.82 -2.76 -17.30
C ALA A 382 9.00 -1.81 -17.08
N ARG A 383 9.51 -1.71 -15.83
CA ARG A 383 10.73 -0.95 -15.56
C ARG A 383 11.98 -1.57 -16.20
N ILE A 384 12.13 -2.89 -16.18
CA ILE A 384 13.25 -3.58 -16.88
C ILE A 384 13.25 -3.16 -18.36
N VAL A 385 12.12 -3.33 -19.05
CA VAL A 385 11.97 -2.94 -20.47
C VAL A 385 12.23 -1.45 -20.68
N GLN A 386 11.67 -0.58 -19.83
CA GLN A 386 11.92 0.85 -19.90
C GLN A 386 13.42 1.19 -19.78
N SER A 387 14.18 0.49 -18.94
CA SER A 387 15.63 0.75 -18.84
C SER A 387 16.43 0.21 -20.02
N MET A 388 15.94 -0.83 -20.71
CA MET A 388 16.59 -1.35 -21.92
C MET A 388 16.58 -0.35 -23.07
N THR A 389 15.60 0.58 -23.12
CA THR A 389 15.55 1.60 -24.19
C THR A 389 16.68 2.64 -24.05
N TYR A 390 17.11 2.93 -22.83
CA TYR A 390 18.17 3.90 -22.54
C TYR A 390 19.56 3.26 -22.36
N TYR A 391 19.62 2.02 -21.85
CA TYR A 391 20.87 1.32 -21.58
C TYR A 391 21.24 0.36 -22.71
N GLN A 392 21.88 0.90 -23.75
CA GLN A 392 22.23 0.16 -24.98
C GLN A 392 23.49 -0.71 -24.86
N GLN A 393 24.13 -0.77 -23.68
CA GLN A 393 25.34 -1.56 -23.44
C GLN A 393 25.06 -3.01 -23.02
N LEU A 394 23.78 -3.39 -22.90
CA LEU A 394 23.39 -4.79 -22.70
C LEU A 394 23.94 -5.65 -23.84
N GLY A 395 24.63 -6.74 -23.49
CA GLY A 395 25.07 -7.72 -24.49
C GLY A 395 23.88 -8.34 -25.21
N GLN A 396 24.05 -8.65 -26.50
CA GLN A 396 22.98 -9.18 -27.36
C GLN A 396 22.24 -10.38 -26.75
N SER A 397 22.98 -11.32 -26.14
CA SER A 397 22.37 -12.48 -25.47
C SER A 397 21.44 -12.10 -24.31
N ALA A 398 21.74 -11.04 -23.56
CA ALA A 398 20.88 -10.57 -22.47
C ALA A 398 19.63 -9.88 -23.03
N VAL A 399 19.78 -9.09 -24.10
CA VAL A 399 18.66 -8.46 -24.81
C VAL A 399 17.70 -9.51 -25.35
N ASP A 400 18.21 -10.56 -25.99
CA ASP A 400 17.38 -11.63 -26.55
C ASP A 400 16.69 -12.45 -25.46
N LYS A 401 17.39 -12.76 -24.37
CA LYS A 401 16.80 -13.48 -23.22
C LYS A 401 15.68 -12.66 -22.57
N LEU A 402 15.93 -11.39 -22.24
CA LEU A 402 14.92 -10.50 -21.67
C LEU A 402 13.74 -10.34 -22.63
N GLY A 403 14.00 -10.17 -23.93
CA GLY A 403 12.96 -10.14 -24.95
C GLY A 403 12.08 -11.40 -24.95
N SER A 404 12.68 -12.59 -24.91
CA SER A 404 11.92 -13.85 -24.81
C SER A 404 11.05 -13.92 -23.55
N ILE A 405 11.61 -13.51 -22.40
CA ILE A 405 10.89 -13.47 -21.13
C ILE A 405 9.66 -12.55 -21.23
N THR A 406 9.81 -11.37 -21.83
CA THR A 406 8.68 -10.42 -21.97
C THR A 406 7.51 -11.00 -22.76
N VAL A 407 7.78 -11.76 -23.84
CA VAL A 407 6.75 -12.43 -24.63
C VAL A 407 6.01 -13.49 -23.81
N GLU A 408 6.76 -14.28 -23.02
CA GLU A 408 6.20 -15.32 -22.18
C GLU A 408 5.33 -14.75 -21.05
N LEU A 409 5.80 -13.68 -20.40
CA LEU A 409 5.04 -12.97 -19.37
C LEU A 409 3.76 -12.35 -19.93
N SER A 410 3.84 -11.70 -21.09
CA SER A 410 2.66 -11.16 -21.77
C SER A 410 1.65 -12.26 -22.05
N ARG A 411 2.07 -13.38 -22.65
CA ARG A 411 1.20 -14.52 -22.92
C ARG A 411 0.56 -15.06 -21.63
N ALA A 412 1.36 -15.34 -20.60
CA ALA A 412 0.89 -15.94 -19.37
C ALA A 412 -0.12 -15.05 -18.63
N TYR A 413 0.11 -13.74 -18.57
CA TYR A 413 -0.83 -12.81 -17.96
C TYR A 413 -2.15 -12.77 -18.74
N ILE A 414 -2.11 -12.64 -20.07
CA ILE A 414 -3.32 -12.59 -20.91
C ILE A 414 -4.12 -13.89 -20.77
N THR A 415 -3.45 -15.03 -20.91
CA THR A 415 -4.08 -16.34 -20.75
C THR A 415 -4.74 -16.46 -19.39
N THR A 416 -4.04 -16.07 -18.31
CA THR A 416 -4.60 -16.17 -16.96
C THR A 416 -5.81 -15.25 -16.76
N SER A 417 -5.77 -14.02 -17.26
CA SER A 417 -6.90 -13.09 -17.15
C SER A 417 -8.16 -13.65 -17.83
N VAL A 418 -8.01 -14.16 -19.05
CA VAL A 418 -9.10 -14.78 -19.83
C VAL A 418 -9.61 -16.06 -19.16
N GLU A 419 -8.72 -16.99 -18.82
CA GLU A 419 -9.10 -18.28 -18.21
C GLU A 419 -9.68 -18.13 -16.80
N SER A 420 -9.45 -17.01 -16.12
CA SER A 420 -10.06 -16.73 -14.81
C SER A 420 -11.55 -16.36 -14.88
N VAL A 421 -12.03 -15.89 -16.04
CA VAL A 421 -13.39 -15.34 -16.21
C VAL A 421 -14.49 -16.33 -15.80
N PRO A 422 -14.52 -17.59 -16.30
CA PRO A 422 -15.58 -18.53 -15.92
C PRO A 422 -15.63 -18.77 -14.42
N THR A 423 -14.47 -18.97 -13.78
CA THR A 423 -14.37 -19.21 -12.34
C THR A 423 -14.81 -18.00 -11.52
N ARG A 424 -14.49 -16.77 -11.94
CA ARG A 424 -14.92 -15.55 -11.24
C ARG A 424 -16.43 -15.39 -11.27
N ILE A 425 -17.06 -15.64 -12.43
CA ILE A 425 -18.51 -15.55 -12.58
C ILE A 425 -19.20 -16.66 -11.77
N GLU A 426 -18.75 -17.92 -11.91
CA GLU A 426 -19.35 -19.07 -11.22
C GLU A 426 -19.27 -18.96 -9.70
N GLU A 427 -18.14 -18.51 -9.16
CA GLU A 427 -17.93 -18.37 -7.72
C GLU A 427 -18.35 -17.01 -7.15
N GLY A 428 -18.78 -16.06 -8.00
CA GLY A 428 -19.15 -14.70 -7.58
C GLY A 428 -18.00 -13.92 -6.94
N LEU A 429 -16.78 -14.06 -7.49
CA LEU A 429 -15.59 -13.35 -7.02
C LEU A 429 -15.52 -11.94 -7.60
N ASP A 430 -14.81 -11.04 -6.90
CA ASP A 430 -14.55 -9.67 -7.38
C ASP A 430 -14.01 -9.68 -8.82
N ASP A 431 -14.63 -8.90 -9.72
CA ASP A 431 -14.19 -8.75 -11.10
C ASP A 431 -13.28 -7.53 -11.25
N PRO A 432 -12.00 -7.68 -11.67
CA PRO A 432 -11.12 -6.54 -11.89
C PRO A 432 -11.64 -5.54 -12.92
N LEU A 433 -12.51 -5.94 -13.85
CA LEU A 433 -13.11 -5.04 -14.84
C LEU A 433 -14.07 -4.01 -14.20
N GLU A 434 -14.56 -4.24 -12.98
CA GLU A 434 -15.38 -3.27 -12.23
C GLU A 434 -14.55 -2.10 -11.66
N ASN A 435 -13.22 -2.28 -11.53
CA ASN A 435 -12.29 -1.22 -11.13
C ASN A 435 -11.39 -0.84 -12.33
N GLU A 436 -12.00 -0.16 -13.30
CA GLU A 436 -11.38 0.18 -14.58
C GLU A 436 -10.07 0.97 -14.41
N GLU A 437 -9.99 1.89 -13.44
CA GLU A 437 -8.80 2.72 -13.19
C GLU A 437 -7.57 1.86 -12.83
N SER A 438 -7.70 0.99 -11.82
CA SER A 438 -6.62 0.10 -11.36
C SER A 438 -6.23 -0.94 -12.43
N MET A 439 -7.23 -1.44 -13.15
CA MET A 439 -7.03 -2.38 -14.25
C MET A 439 -6.26 -1.73 -15.40
N ILE A 440 -6.64 -0.52 -15.83
CA ILE A 440 -5.95 0.24 -16.88
C ILE A 440 -4.49 0.55 -16.49
N GLU A 441 -4.22 0.90 -15.23
CA GLU A 441 -2.84 1.09 -14.75
C GLU A 441 -2.01 -0.19 -14.92
N THR A 442 -2.59 -1.34 -14.60
CA THR A 442 -1.96 -2.65 -14.74
C THR A 442 -1.70 -3.00 -16.21
N LEU A 443 -2.69 -2.79 -17.08
CA LEU A 443 -2.56 -3.09 -18.50
C LEU A 443 -1.62 -2.13 -19.24
N SER A 444 -1.47 -0.89 -18.77
CA SER A 444 -0.45 0.04 -19.27
C SER A 444 0.97 -0.53 -19.09
N MET A 445 1.25 -1.17 -17.95
CA MET A 445 2.53 -1.86 -17.72
C MET A 445 2.69 -3.07 -18.62
N LEU A 446 1.63 -3.85 -18.84
CA LEU A 446 1.63 -4.97 -19.78
C LEU A 446 1.91 -4.49 -21.22
N GLY A 447 1.30 -3.39 -21.65
CA GLY A 447 1.55 -2.77 -22.95
C GLY A 447 3.02 -2.38 -23.12
N GLN A 448 3.62 -1.73 -22.11
CA GLN A 448 5.06 -1.41 -22.12
C GLN A 448 5.93 -2.66 -22.26
N ILE A 449 5.60 -3.75 -21.55
CA ILE A 449 6.32 -5.03 -21.65
C ILE A 449 6.21 -5.61 -23.06
N ALA A 450 5.00 -5.62 -23.63
CA ALA A 450 4.73 -6.20 -24.94
C ALA A 450 5.58 -5.53 -26.04
N HIS A 451 5.77 -4.21 -25.96
CA HIS A 451 6.58 -3.43 -26.92
C HIS A 451 8.07 -3.81 -26.94
N CYS A 452 8.58 -4.59 -25.98
CA CYS A 452 9.95 -5.13 -26.06
C CYS A 452 10.12 -6.10 -27.25
N LYS A 453 9.09 -6.90 -27.54
CA LYS A 453 9.02 -7.83 -28.68
C LYS A 453 7.60 -7.81 -29.25
N TYR A 454 7.20 -6.64 -29.78
CA TYR A 454 5.80 -6.35 -30.10
C TYR A 454 5.14 -7.36 -31.05
N GLU A 455 5.81 -7.73 -32.13
CA GLU A 455 5.30 -8.72 -33.09
C GLU A 455 4.97 -10.06 -32.41
N ALA A 456 5.90 -10.60 -31.62
CA ALA A 456 5.71 -11.88 -30.93
C ALA A 456 4.64 -11.80 -29.83
N SER A 457 4.58 -10.69 -29.10
CA SER A 457 3.58 -10.45 -28.06
C SER A 457 2.18 -10.25 -28.65
N SER A 458 2.05 -9.57 -29.78
CA SER A 458 0.79 -9.41 -30.51
C SER A 458 0.33 -10.72 -31.15
N ALA A 459 1.25 -11.51 -31.71
CA ALA A 459 0.94 -12.86 -32.21
C ALA A 459 0.43 -13.78 -31.09
N ALA A 460 0.98 -13.67 -29.87
CA ALA A 460 0.48 -14.40 -28.71
C ALA A 460 -0.95 -13.97 -28.33
N LEU A 461 -1.24 -12.67 -28.35
CA LEU A 461 -2.57 -12.10 -28.09
C LEU A 461 -3.59 -12.55 -29.14
N VAL A 462 -3.26 -12.48 -30.42
CA VAL A 462 -4.10 -12.95 -31.53
C VAL A 462 -4.38 -14.45 -31.42
N GLY A 463 -3.37 -15.24 -31.05
CA GLY A 463 -3.52 -16.67 -30.82
C GLY A 463 -4.49 -17.06 -29.70
N LEU A 464 -4.80 -16.13 -28.77
CA LEU A 464 -5.83 -16.31 -27.74
C LEU A 464 -7.19 -15.75 -28.19
N PHE A 465 -7.20 -14.68 -28.99
CA PHE A 465 -8.41 -14.05 -29.51
C PHE A 465 -9.16 -14.91 -30.54
N ASP A 466 -8.43 -15.52 -31.48
CA ASP A 466 -9.04 -16.24 -32.60
C ASP A 466 -9.86 -17.48 -32.16
N PRO A 467 -9.37 -18.33 -31.23
CA PRO A 467 -10.18 -19.46 -30.72
C PRO A 467 -11.49 -19.02 -30.05
N ILE A 468 -11.48 -17.89 -29.31
CA ILE A 468 -12.67 -17.35 -28.64
C ILE A 468 -13.65 -16.80 -29.68
N THR A 469 -13.16 -16.22 -30.76
CA THR A 469 -13.99 -15.78 -31.90
C THR A 469 -14.73 -16.93 -32.55
N VAL A 470 -14.08 -18.08 -32.75
CA VAL A 470 -14.74 -19.29 -33.26
C VAL A 470 -15.83 -19.75 -32.30
N ARG A 471 -15.52 -19.81 -30.99
CA ARG A 471 -16.50 -20.20 -29.95
C ARG A 471 -17.71 -19.26 -29.90
N TYR A 472 -17.49 -17.96 -30.04
CA TYR A 472 -18.56 -16.95 -30.06
C TYR A 472 -19.48 -17.13 -31.28
N GLN A 473 -18.90 -17.33 -32.46
CA GLN A 473 -19.66 -17.57 -33.69
C GLN A 473 -20.48 -18.86 -33.63
N GLU A 474 -19.91 -19.94 -33.08
CA GLU A 474 -20.61 -21.21 -32.87
C GLU A 474 -21.79 -21.03 -31.90
N LEU A 475 -21.58 -20.32 -30.79
CA LEU A 475 -22.63 -20.06 -29.79
C LEU A 475 -23.80 -19.25 -30.40
N ILE A 476 -23.50 -18.18 -31.14
CA ILE A 476 -24.51 -17.36 -31.81
C ILE A 476 -25.26 -18.18 -32.87
N THR A 477 -24.54 -18.97 -33.68
CA THR A 477 -25.16 -19.79 -34.74
C THR A 477 -26.11 -20.84 -34.16
N GLN A 478 -25.76 -21.44 -33.02
CA GLN A 478 -26.63 -22.39 -32.32
C GLN A 478 -27.91 -21.71 -31.82
N ALA A 479 -27.79 -20.50 -31.24
CA ALA A 479 -28.93 -19.71 -30.78
C ALA A 479 -29.88 -19.29 -31.90
N THR A 480 -29.37 -18.85 -33.05
CA THR A 480 -30.20 -18.45 -34.20
C THR A 480 -31.01 -19.63 -34.77
N ASN A 481 -30.45 -20.84 -34.74
CA ASN A 481 -31.06 -22.00 -35.39
C ASN A 481 -32.11 -22.71 -34.51
N ASN A 482 -31.87 -22.87 -33.20
CA ASN A 482 -32.83 -23.48 -32.26
C ASN A 482 -32.44 -23.18 -30.79
N MET A 483 -32.83 -22.01 -30.26
CA MET A 483 -32.60 -21.68 -28.85
C MET A 483 -33.53 -22.48 -27.92
N THR A 484 -33.03 -23.56 -27.33
CA THR A 484 -33.79 -24.41 -26.39
C THR A 484 -33.64 -24.01 -24.92
N ASN A 485 -32.57 -23.30 -24.55
CA ASN A 485 -32.33 -22.81 -23.18
C ASN A 485 -31.74 -21.39 -23.19
N PRO A 486 -32.58 -20.34 -23.09
CA PRO A 486 -32.14 -18.94 -23.12
C PRO A 486 -31.22 -18.53 -21.95
N GLU A 487 -31.40 -19.13 -20.76
CA GLU A 487 -30.59 -18.81 -19.58
C GLU A 487 -29.16 -19.33 -19.74
N ALA A 488 -29.00 -20.59 -20.12
CA ALA A 488 -27.67 -21.17 -20.39
C ALA A 488 -26.95 -20.47 -21.55
N PHE A 489 -27.69 -20.03 -22.57
CA PHE A 489 -27.13 -19.19 -23.64
C PHE A 489 -26.61 -17.87 -23.08
N LYS A 490 -27.39 -17.19 -22.24
CA LYS A 490 -27.00 -15.92 -21.63
C LYS A 490 -25.75 -16.06 -20.76
N GLU A 491 -25.67 -17.09 -19.92
CA GLU A 491 -24.50 -17.37 -19.08
C GLU A 491 -23.25 -17.64 -19.93
N ALA A 492 -23.36 -18.49 -20.96
CA ALA A 492 -22.25 -18.77 -21.87
C ALA A 492 -21.81 -17.52 -22.66
N LEU A 493 -22.76 -16.68 -23.03
CA LEU A 493 -22.49 -15.41 -23.71
C LEU A 493 -21.77 -14.43 -22.80
N GLU A 494 -22.22 -14.29 -21.55
CA GLU A 494 -21.60 -13.42 -20.55
C GLU A 494 -20.14 -13.78 -20.30
N VAL A 495 -19.81 -15.08 -20.23
CA VAL A 495 -18.42 -15.55 -20.12
C VAL A 495 -17.60 -15.11 -21.33
N ILE A 496 -18.05 -15.40 -22.56
CA ILE A 496 -17.30 -15.07 -23.79
C ILE A 496 -17.13 -13.56 -23.95
N GLU A 497 -18.17 -12.77 -23.70
CA GLU A 497 -18.11 -11.31 -23.86
C GLU A 497 -17.22 -10.66 -22.78
N THR A 498 -17.16 -11.24 -21.59
CA THR A 498 -16.24 -10.79 -20.54
C THR A 498 -14.79 -11.16 -20.85
N GLU A 499 -14.53 -12.34 -21.45
CA GLU A 499 -13.21 -12.68 -21.98
C GLU A 499 -12.79 -11.72 -23.10
N PHE A 500 -13.71 -11.36 -24.00
CA PHE A 500 -13.44 -10.35 -25.02
C PHE A 500 -13.18 -8.98 -24.44
N ALA A 501 -13.90 -8.56 -23.39
CA ALA A 501 -13.65 -7.29 -22.73
C ALA A 501 -12.18 -7.21 -22.30
N TRP A 502 -11.66 -8.25 -21.63
CA TRP A 502 -10.24 -8.36 -21.30
C TRP A 502 -9.32 -8.21 -22.52
N LEU A 503 -9.58 -8.97 -23.58
CA LEU A 503 -8.74 -8.95 -24.78
C LEU A 503 -8.77 -7.60 -25.49
N VAL A 504 -9.93 -6.94 -25.56
CA VAL A 504 -10.09 -5.61 -26.16
C VAL A 504 -9.36 -4.55 -25.32
N TYR A 505 -9.48 -4.59 -23.99
CA TYR A 505 -8.70 -3.73 -23.09
C TYR A 505 -7.18 -3.94 -23.28
N ILE A 506 -6.72 -5.18 -23.40
CA ILE A 506 -5.31 -5.49 -23.63
C ILE A 506 -4.84 -4.99 -25.00
N MET A 507 -5.61 -5.23 -26.07
CA MET A 507 -5.32 -4.69 -27.41
C MET A 507 -5.24 -3.16 -27.40
N ALA A 508 -6.17 -2.52 -26.69
CA ALA A 508 -6.17 -1.07 -26.50
C ALA A 508 -4.89 -0.59 -25.79
N SER A 509 -4.48 -1.25 -24.70
CA SER A 509 -3.26 -0.91 -23.98
C SER A 509 -1.99 -1.17 -24.80
N TYR A 510 -1.96 -2.20 -25.66
CA TYR A 510 -0.87 -2.44 -26.59
C TYR A 510 -0.70 -1.25 -27.56
N ILE A 511 -1.78 -0.83 -28.22
CA ILE A 511 -1.79 0.33 -29.12
C ILE A 511 -1.41 1.61 -28.35
N GLY A 512 -2.05 1.84 -27.20
CA GLY A 512 -1.91 3.06 -26.39
C GLY A 512 -0.57 3.25 -25.69
N SER A 513 0.23 2.18 -25.57
CA SER A 513 1.56 2.19 -24.94
C SER A 513 2.69 2.49 -25.91
N ARG A 514 2.38 2.70 -27.19
CA ARG A 514 3.37 3.10 -28.20
C ARG A 514 4.04 4.42 -27.81
N SER A 515 5.37 4.46 -27.95
CA SER A 515 6.13 5.70 -27.75
C SER A 515 5.86 6.69 -28.88
N ALA A 516 5.62 7.97 -28.55
CA ALA A 516 5.27 9.02 -29.51
C ALA A 516 6.29 9.25 -30.63
N PHE A 517 7.54 8.85 -30.44
CA PHE A 517 8.63 9.02 -31.42
C PHE A 517 8.87 7.77 -32.30
N LEU A 518 8.20 6.63 -32.01
CA LEU A 518 8.31 5.43 -32.83
C LEU A 518 7.29 5.48 -33.97
N ASN A 519 7.77 5.80 -35.18
CA ASN A 519 7.03 5.64 -36.43
C ASN A 519 7.61 4.45 -37.19
N SER A 520 6.88 3.34 -37.22
CA SER A 520 7.26 2.10 -37.92
C SER A 520 6.06 1.53 -38.65
N GLU A 521 6.21 1.34 -39.97
CA GLU A 521 5.20 0.70 -40.83
C GLU A 521 4.85 -0.72 -40.37
N ASP A 522 5.81 -1.44 -39.77
CA ASP A 522 5.57 -2.80 -39.28
C ASP A 522 4.69 -2.81 -38.02
N LEU A 523 4.91 -1.86 -37.10
CA LEU A 523 4.03 -1.67 -35.94
C LEU A 523 2.62 -1.23 -36.36
N ASP A 524 2.53 -0.34 -37.36
CA ASP A 524 1.26 0.11 -37.93
C ASP A 524 0.45 -1.06 -38.51
N LYS A 525 1.10 -2.01 -39.19
CA LYS A 525 0.43 -3.21 -39.73
C LYS A 525 -0.11 -4.12 -38.63
N ILE A 526 0.67 -4.36 -37.58
CA ILE A 526 0.24 -5.16 -36.43
C ILE A 526 -0.97 -4.50 -35.75
N ASP A 527 -0.90 -3.19 -35.51
CA ASP A 527 -2.02 -2.44 -34.93
C ASP A 527 -3.24 -2.42 -35.86
N SER A 528 -3.04 -2.46 -37.17
CA SER A 528 -4.11 -2.56 -38.18
C SER A 528 -4.85 -3.90 -38.05
N GLU A 529 -4.11 -4.99 -37.86
CA GLU A 529 -4.69 -6.31 -37.63
C GLU A 529 -5.48 -6.36 -36.32
N LEU A 530 -4.90 -5.88 -35.22
CA LEU A 530 -5.58 -5.83 -33.92
C LEU A 530 -6.86 -4.99 -33.99
N THR A 531 -6.78 -3.80 -34.60
CA THR A 531 -7.96 -2.93 -34.81
C THR A 531 -9.01 -3.61 -35.69
N THR A 532 -8.58 -4.34 -36.72
CA THR A 532 -9.49 -5.08 -37.59
C THR A 532 -10.30 -6.12 -36.81
N LYS A 533 -9.64 -6.89 -35.93
CA LYS A 533 -10.29 -7.90 -35.09
C LYS A 533 -11.31 -7.27 -34.12
N VAL A 534 -10.96 -6.14 -33.49
CA VAL A 534 -11.88 -5.39 -32.60
C VAL A 534 -13.11 -4.90 -33.36
N LEU A 535 -12.94 -4.33 -34.56
CA LEU A 535 -14.06 -3.86 -35.38
C LEU A 535 -14.94 -5.00 -35.90
N GLN A 536 -14.36 -6.17 -36.21
CA GLN A 536 -15.11 -7.37 -36.57
C GLN A 536 -15.97 -7.84 -35.40
N LEU A 537 -15.39 -7.94 -34.20
CA LEU A 537 -16.13 -8.30 -32.98
C LEU A 537 -17.30 -7.32 -32.73
N MET A 538 -17.04 -6.03 -32.85
CA MET A 538 -18.06 -5.00 -32.68
C MET A 538 -19.21 -5.13 -33.71
N ASN A 539 -18.92 -5.55 -34.95
CA ASN A 539 -19.97 -5.84 -35.94
C ASN A 539 -20.81 -7.06 -35.55
N VAL A 540 -20.19 -8.09 -34.97
CA VAL A 540 -20.91 -9.28 -34.50
C VAL A 540 -21.85 -8.91 -33.35
N GLN A 541 -21.38 -8.17 -32.35
CA GLN A 541 -22.21 -7.70 -31.23
C GLN A 541 -23.35 -6.78 -31.72
N GLN A 542 -23.07 -5.87 -32.65
CA GLN A 542 -24.11 -5.01 -33.24
C GLN A 542 -25.17 -5.81 -34.00
N THR A 543 -24.78 -6.89 -34.68
CA THR A 543 -25.71 -7.79 -35.37
C THR A 543 -26.60 -8.51 -34.36
N LEU A 544 -26.02 -8.99 -33.25
CA LEU A 544 -26.75 -9.63 -32.17
C LEU A 544 -27.76 -8.66 -31.52
N GLN A 545 -27.34 -7.42 -31.26
CA GLN A 545 -28.19 -6.37 -30.72
C GLN A 545 -29.35 -6.03 -31.65
N ASN A 546 -29.12 -5.95 -32.97
CA ASN A 546 -30.18 -5.71 -33.94
C ASN A 546 -31.22 -6.85 -33.99
N GLN A 547 -30.82 -8.08 -33.71
CA GLN A 547 -31.69 -9.26 -33.74
C GLN A 547 -32.47 -9.46 -32.42
N HIS A 548 -31.86 -9.14 -31.29
CA HIS A 548 -32.39 -9.47 -29.96
C HIS A 548 -32.58 -8.28 -29.02
N GLY A 549 -32.38 -7.05 -29.50
CA GLY A 549 -32.43 -5.83 -28.71
C GLY A 549 -31.36 -5.81 -27.62
N ASN A 550 -31.65 -5.16 -26.50
CA ASN A 550 -30.71 -5.01 -25.38
C ASN A 550 -30.68 -6.23 -24.43
N ALA A 551 -31.29 -7.36 -24.80
CA ALA A 551 -31.41 -8.53 -23.91
C ALA A 551 -30.06 -9.21 -23.60
N PHE A 552 -29.06 -9.00 -24.46
CA PHE A 552 -27.77 -9.68 -24.45
C PHE A 552 -26.60 -8.69 -24.55
N MET A 553 -26.73 -7.49 -23.98
CA MET A 553 -25.64 -6.50 -23.94
C MET A 553 -24.71 -6.78 -22.76
N ASN A 554 -23.41 -6.69 -23.02
CA ASN A 554 -22.38 -6.76 -21.99
C ASN A 554 -21.71 -5.38 -21.84
N GLU A 555 -22.03 -4.71 -20.73
CA GLU A 555 -21.51 -3.38 -20.41
C GLU A 555 -19.97 -3.35 -20.34
N LYS A 556 -19.34 -4.43 -19.87
CA LYS A 556 -17.87 -4.52 -19.77
C LYS A 556 -17.22 -4.50 -21.15
N LEU A 557 -17.83 -5.18 -22.13
CA LEU A 557 -17.33 -5.18 -23.51
C LEU A 557 -17.55 -3.82 -24.19
N ASP A 558 -18.66 -3.15 -23.93
CA ASP A 558 -18.92 -1.79 -24.43
C ASP A 558 -17.89 -0.79 -23.88
N LEU A 559 -17.61 -0.83 -22.58
CA LEU A 559 -16.57 -0.02 -21.94
C LEU A 559 -15.19 -0.32 -22.54
N ALA A 560 -14.88 -1.60 -22.81
CA ALA A 560 -13.64 -1.99 -23.47
C ALA A 560 -13.50 -1.36 -24.87
N PHE A 561 -14.57 -1.30 -25.67
CA PHE A 561 -14.54 -0.60 -26.96
C PHE A 561 -14.32 0.90 -26.83
N ILE A 562 -14.97 1.55 -25.84
CA ILE A 562 -14.77 2.97 -25.57
C ILE A 562 -13.30 3.22 -25.25
N TYR A 563 -12.72 2.44 -24.35
CA TYR A 563 -11.30 2.56 -23.99
C TYR A 563 -10.38 2.27 -25.19
N PHE A 564 -10.72 1.28 -26.03
CA PHE A 564 -10.00 1.00 -27.27
C PHE A 564 -9.93 2.22 -28.18
N PHE A 565 -11.06 2.87 -28.46
CA PHE A 565 -11.07 4.06 -29.30
C PHE A 565 -10.36 5.25 -28.67
N GLN A 566 -10.36 5.37 -27.33
CA GLN A 566 -9.55 6.38 -26.64
C GLN A 566 -8.04 6.15 -26.87
N GLN A 567 -7.55 4.91 -26.74
CA GLN A 567 -6.15 4.59 -26.99
C GLN A 567 -5.76 4.68 -28.47
N PHE A 568 -6.65 4.27 -29.38
CA PHE A 568 -6.48 4.45 -30.82
C PHE A 568 -6.36 5.94 -31.17
N LYS A 569 -7.27 6.77 -30.63
CA LYS A 569 -7.26 8.22 -30.85
C LYS A 569 -5.97 8.86 -30.35
N LYS A 570 -5.54 8.51 -29.14
CA LYS A 570 -4.28 8.96 -28.55
C LYS A 570 -3.08 8.65 -29.44
N SER A 571 -3.08 7.49 -30.10
CA SER A 571 -1.91 6.99 -30.84
C SER A 571 -1.88 7.41 -32.30
N TYR A 572 -3.05 7.48 -32.97
CA TYR A 572 -3.15 7.60 -34.42
C TYR A 572 -3.90 8.83 -34.94
N MET A 573 -4.60 9.57 -34.08
CA MET A 573 -5.48 10.67 -34.53
C MET A 573 -4.93 12.07 -34.22
N SER A 574 -3.70 12.16 -33.72
CA SER A 574 -3.00 13.42 -33.46
C SER A 574 -2.10 13.88 -34.61
N GLU A 575 -1.75 13.01 -35.56
CA GLU A 575 -0.90 13.32 -36.72
C GLU A 575 -1.60 12.98 -38.04
N SER A 576 -1.43 13.85 -39.04
CA SER A 576 -2.44 14.04 -40.08
C SER A 576 -2.17 13.43 -41.45
N ASN A 577 -1.16 12.57 -41.69
CA ASN A 577 -1.03 11.90 -43.00
C ASN A 577 -0.21 10.59 -42.99
N GLY A 578 -0.69 9.57 -43.71
CA GLY A 578 0.11 8.47 -44.27
C GLY A 578 0.61 7.38 -43.31
N ARG A 579 -0.29 6.74 -42.56
CA ARG A 579 0.06 5.60 -41.70
C ARG A 579 -0.50 4.29 -42.25
N ASP A 580 0.30 3.23 -42.22
CA ASP A 580 -0.05 1.88 -42.70
C ASP A 580 -1.16 1.22 -41.84
N ILE A 581 -1.51 1.86 -40.71
CA ILE A 581 -2.62 1.47 -39.84
C ILE A 581 -3.95 1.35 -40.58
N TYR A 582 -4.16 2.15 -41.63
CA TYR A 582 -5.40 2.13 -42.42
C TYR A 582 -5.37 1.11 -43.58
N SER A 583 -4.26 0.42 -43.81
CA SER A 583 -4.10 -0.46 -44.97
C SER A 583 -5.08 -1.64 -44.95
N GLU A 584 -5.19 -2.37 -43.84
CA GLU A 584 -6.12 -3.49 -43.70
C GLU A 584 -7.55 -2.99 -43.42
N LEU A 585 -7.67 -1.92 -42.64
CA LEU A 585 -8.96 -1.29 -42.32
C LEU A 585 -9.69 -0.78 -43.58
N SER A 586 -8.95 -0.28 -44.56
CA SER A 586 -9.50 0.14 -45.85
C SER A 586 -10.02 -1.05 -46.65
N LYS A 587 -9.32 -2.19 -46.64
CA LYS A 587 -9.75 -3.39 -47.37
C LYS A 587 -10.99 -4.03 -46.76
N VAL A 588 -11.05 -4.12 -45.43
CA VAL A 588 -12.12 -4.86 -44.72
C VAL A 588 -13.36 -3.99 -44.50
N PHE A 589 -13.18 -2.70 -44.18
CA PHE A 589 -14.27 -1.81 -43.78
C PHE A 589 -14.41 -0.55 -44.63
N GLY A 590 -13.50 -0.30 -45.57
CA GLY A 590 -13.47 0.97 -46.32
C GLY A 590 -12.95 2.16 -45.51
N ILE A 591 -12.32 1.93 -44.36
CA ILE A 591 -11.76 3.00 -43.50
C ILE A 591 -10.36 3.36 -44.00
N SER A 592 -10.27 4.38 -44.87
CA SER A 592 -8.99 4.78 -45.49
C SER A 592 -8.19 5.83 -44.71
N ASP A 593 -8.81 6.50 -43.74
CA ASP A 593 -8.20 7.61 -43.03
C ASP A 593 -8.88 7.90 -41.69
N GLN A 594 -8.34 8.90 -41.00
CA GLN A 594 -8.82 9.39 -39.71
C GLN A 594 -10.28 9.86 -39.75
N ILE A 595 -10.74 10.47 -40.84
CA ILE A 595 -12.10 11.01 -40.94
C ILE A 595 -13.10 9.85 -41.00
N HIS A 596 -12.81 8.83 -41.81
CA HIS A 596 -13.63 7.61 -41.84
C HIS A 596 -13.64 6.90 -40.47
N MET A 597 -12.51 6.85 -39.77
CA MET A 597 -12.46 6.28 -38.42
C MET A 597 -13.28 7.10 -37.41
N LEU A 598 -13.26 8.44 -37.48
CA LEU A 598 -14.12 9.30 -36.64
C LEU A 598 -15.60 9.01 -36.87
N ASP A 599 -16.02 8.83 -38.13
CA ASP A 599 -17.40 8.50 -38.47
C ASP A 599 -17.82 7.14 -37.89
N VAL A 600 -16.92 6.14 -37.90
CA VAL A 600 -17.16 4.85 -37.22
C VAL A 600 -17.34 5.05 -35.72
N ILE A 601 -16.43 5.81 -35.07
CA ILE A 601 -16.51 6.09 -33.63
C ILE A 601 -17.82 6.80 -33.28
N MET A 602 -18.23 7.81 -34.05
CA MET A 602 -19.44 8.59 -33.80
C MET A 602 -20.75 7.83 -34.06
N ARG A 603 -20.73 6.81 -34.93
CA ARG A 603 -21.91 5.98 -35.21
C ARG A 603 -22.09 4.85 -34.21
N LYS A 604 -20.99 4.42 -33.58
CA LYS A 604 -20.94 3.20 -32.78
C LYS A 604 -20.80 3.44 -31.27
N MET A 605 -20.40 4.64 -30.85
CA MET A 605 -20.61 5.17 -29.49
C MET A 605 -21.82 6.08 -29.48
#